data_AF-A0A090SVD8-F1
#
_entry.id   AF-A0A090SVD8-F1
#
_cell.length_a   1.000
_cell.length_b   1.000
_cell.length_c   1.000
_cell.angle_alpha   90.00
_cell.angle_beta   90.00
_cell.angle_gamma   90.00
#
_symmetry.space_group_name_H-M   'P 1'
#
loop_
_entity.id
_entity.type
_entity.pdbx_description
1 polymer ?
#
loop_
_entity_poly.entity_id
_entity_poly.type
_entity_poly.pdbx_seq_one_letter_code
_entity_poly.pdbx_strand_id
1 'polypeptide(L)'
;MVTEHLKKILSESTNIKLSLFNFFVLQYVDKCSEQGLSECTQYMISQAFLADTSKVNKAVRELESAELVTATKIKQSGRIKKILAVTPPVEN
;
A
#
# COMPACT_ATOMS: atom_id res chain seq x y z
N MET A 1 -1.75 -2.17 -25.32
CA MET A 1 -1.95 -2.65 -23.93
C MET A 1 -1.45 -1.60 -22.95
N VAL A 2 -2.35 -0.81 -22.36
CA VAL A 2 -1.98 0.27 -21.40
C VAL A 2 -1.23 -0.29 -20.17
N THR A 3 -1.62 -1.48 -19.72
CA THR A 3 -1.02 -2.19 -18.58
C THR A 3 0.45 -2.54 -18.76
N GLU A 4 0.86 -2.99 -19.95
CA GLU A 4 2.26 -3.33 -20.23
C GLU A 4 3.14 -2.09 -20.34
N HIS A 5 2.58 -1.00 -20.88
CA HIS A 5 3.29 0.28 -20.94
C HIS A 5 3.55 0.83 -19.53
N LEU A 6 2.57 0.76 -18.63
CA LEU A 6 2.72 1.18 -17.23
C LEU A 6 3.75 0.33 -16.47
N LYS A 7 3.74 -1.00 -16.64
CA LYS A 7 4.76 -1.87 -16.04
C LYS A 7 6.17 -1.49 -16.47
N LYS A 8 6.34 -1.21 -17.78
CA LYS A 8 7.62 -0.78 -18.34
C LYS A 8 8.09 0.53 -17.70
N ILE A 9 7.23 1.54 -17.66
CA ILE A 9 7.53 2.84 -17.02
C ILE A 9 7.94 2.65 -15.56
N LEU A 10 7.20 1.86 -14.78
CA LEU A 10 7.52 1.59 -13.37
C LEU A 10 8.88 0.92 -13.19
N SER A 11 9.20 -0.05 -14.05
CA SER A 11 10.48 -0.74 -14.02
C SER A 11 11.67 0.13 -14.42
N GLU A 12 11.44 1.14 -15.28
CA GLU A 12 12.49 2.07 -15.72
C GLU A 12 12.65 3.25 -14.74
N SER A 13 11.58 3.64 -14.05
CA SER A 13 11.55 4.83 -13.19
C SER A 13 11.93 4.54 -11.74
N THR A 14 11.97 3.28 -11.34
CA THR A 14 12.23 2.89 -9.94
C THR A 14 13.24 1.75 -9.87
N ASN A 15 14.19 1.83 -8.94
CA ASN A 15 15.10 0.70 -8.65
C ASN A 15 14.43 -0.44 -7.88
N ILE A 16 13.17 -0.26 -7.47
CA ILE A 16 12.40 -1.21 -6.69
C ILE A 16 11.48 -1.99 -7.62
N LYS A 17 11.63 -3.32 -7.65
CA LYS A 17 10.75 -4.20 -8.43
C LYS A 17 9.36 -4.27 -7.79
N LEU A 18 8.49 -3.31 -8.13
CA LEU A 18 7.09 -3.30 -7.73
C LEU A 18 6.20 -3.91 -8.81
N SER A 19 5.28 -4.79 -8.40
CA SER A 19 4.18 -5.16 -9.27
C SER A 19 3.26 -3.95 -9.47
N LEU A 20 2.56 -3.88 -10.61
CA LEU A 20 1.60 -2.81 -10.87
C LEU A 20 0.50 -2.74 -9.78
N PHE A 21 0.13 -3.89 -9.21
CA PHE A 21 -0.84 -3.92 -8.12
C PHE A 21 -0.26 -3.32 -6.83
N ASN A 22 0.98 -3.68 -6.46
CA ASN A 22 1.64 -3.13 -5.28
C ASN A 22 1.86 -1.61 -5.43
N PHE A 23 2.17 -1.14 -6.63
CA PHE A 23 2.25 0.28 -6.94
C PHE A 23 0.93 1.00 -6.64
N PHE A 24 -0.21 0.49 -7.11
CA PHE A 24 -1.51 1.10 -6.81
C PHE A 24 -1.88 1.02 -5.33
N VAL A 25 -1.54 -0.08 -4.65
CA VAL A 25 -1.74 -0.19 -3.19
C VAL A 25 -0.93 0.90 -2.46
N LEU A 26 0.34 1.10 -2.83
CA LEU A 26 1.18 2.15 -2.25
C LEU A 26 0.58 3.55 -2.49
N GLN A 27 0.16 3.85 -3.72
CA GLN A 27 -0.50 5.11 -4.07
C GLN A 27 -1.79 5.35 -3.28
N TYR A 28 -2.57 4.31 -3.02
CA TYR A 28 -3.78 4.43 -2.23
C TYR A 28 -3.48 4.74 -0.75
N VAL A 29 -2.47 4.08 -0.17
CA VAL A 29 -2.02 4.35 1.21
C VAL A 29 -1.53 5.80 1.34
N ASP A 30 -0.80 6.29 0.34
CA ASP A 30 -0.34 7.68 0.26
C ASP A 30 -1.53 8.66 0.25
N LYS A 31 -2.50 8.43 -0.63
CA LYS A 31 -3.72 9.25 -0.71
C LYS A 31 -4.57 9.23 0.54
N CYS A 32 -4.63 8.12 1.27
CA CYS A 32 -5.31 8.09 2.56
C CYS A 32 -4.68 9.05 3.57
N SER A 33 -3.36 9.19 3.53
CA SER A 33 -2.61 10.11 4.40
C SER A 33 -2.89 11.57 4.05
N GLU A 34 -2.98 11.90 2.75
CA GLU A 34 -3.29 13.26 2.27
C GLU A 34 -4.74 13.70 2.55
N GLN A 35 -5.70 12.78 2.47
CA GLN A 35 -7.12 13.10 2.63
C GLN A 35 -7.55 13.27 4.10
N GLY A 36 -6.61 13.22 5.05
CA GLY A 36 -6.90 13.31 6.47
C GLY A 36 -7.75 12.16 6.99
N LEU A 37 -7.78 11.02 6.28
CA LEU A 37 -8.41 9.81 6.78
C LEU A 37 -7.60 9.33 7.98
N SER A 38 -8.25 9.24 9.14
CA SER A 38 -7.60 8.84 10.39
C SER A 38 -7.07 7.41 10.37
N GLU A 39 -7.56 6.57 9.45
CA GLU A 39 -7.23 5.15 9.35
C GLU A 39 -7.17 4.72 7.87
N CYS A 40 -6.00 4.32 7.37
CA CYS A 40 -5.88 3.53 6.14
C CYS A 40 -5.79 2.05 6.50
N THR A 41 -6.77 1.24 6.09
CA THR A 41 -6.80 -0.20 6.43
C THR A 41 -6.80 -1.09 5.20
N GLN A 42 -6.35 -2.34 5.37
CA GLN A 42 -6.38 -3.37 4.32
C GLN A 42 -7.81 -3.62 3.82
N TYR A 43 -8.82 -3.45 4.68
CA TYR A 43 -10.22 -3.55 4.29
C TYR A 43 -10.63 -2.44 3.32
N MET A 44 -10.22 -1.19 3.58
CA MET A 44 -10.51 -0.07 2.68
C MET A 44 -9.88 -0.26 1.30
N ILE A 45 -8.64 -0.73 1.26
CA ILE A 45 -7.95 -1.05 0.00
C ILE A 45 -8.69 -2.17 -0.76
N SER A 46 -9.11 -3.22 -0.05
CA SER A 46 -9.88 -4.33 -0.64
C SER A 46 -11.19 -3.83 -1.26
N GLN A 47 -11.92 -2.93 -0.59
CA GLN A 47 -13.14 -2.33 -1.12
C GLN A 47 -12.86 -1.41 -2.31
N ALA A 48 -11.86 -0.54 -2.22
CA ALA A 48 -11.52 0.41 -3.28
C ALA A 48 -11.09 -0.28 -4.59
N PHE A 49 -10.38 -1.40 -4.50
CA PHE A 49 -9.86 -2.13 -5.65
C PHE A 49 -10.70 -3.33 -6.06
N LEU A 50 -11.83 -3.58 -5.39
CA LEU A 50 -12.65 -4.77 -5.57
C LEU A 50 -11.79 -6.05 -5.59
N ALA A 51 -10.83 -6.12 -4.65
CA ALA A 51 -9.80 -7.15 -4.60
C ALA A 51 -9.92 -7.96 -3.32
N ASP A 52 -9.64 -9.27 -3.42
CA ASP A 52 -9.66 -10.16 -2.27
C ASP A 52 -8.69 -9.71 -1.17
N THR A 53 -9.13 -9.85 0.09
CA THR A 53 -8.33 -9.54 1.26
C THR A 53 -6.99 -10.29 1.26
N SER A 54 -6.95 -11.53 0.76
CA SER A 54 -5.71 -12.31 0.65
C SER A 54 -4.68 -11.67 -0.29
N LYS A 55 -5.14 -11.12 -1.42
CA LYS A 55 -4.31 -10.41 -2.40
C LYS A 55 -3.79 -9.10 -1.84
N VAL A 56 -4.65 -8.32 -1.17
CA VAL A 56 -4.25 -7.10 -0.48
C VAL A 56 -3.26 -7.39 0.65
N ASN A 57 -3.49 -8.44 1.44
CA ASN A 57 -2.59 -8.86 2.51
C ASN A 57 -1.21 -9.22 1.98
N LYS A 58 -1.14 -9.93 0.85
CA LYS A 58 0.13 -10.26 0.20
C LYS A 58 0.85 -8.99 -0.26
N ALA A 59 0.15 -8.08 -0.95
CA ALA A 59 0.72 -6.83 -1.43
C ALA A 59 1.28 -5.96 -0.28
N VAL A 60 0.52 -5.82 0.81
CA VAL A 60 0.96 -5.05 1.98
C VAL A 60 2.19 -5.68 2.62
N ARG A 61 2.27 -7.01 2.76
CA ARG A 61 3.47 -7.68 3.28
C ARG A 61 4.70 -7.45 2.41
N GLU A 62 4.52 -7.49 1.08
CA GLU A 62 5.61 -7.20 0.13
C GLU A 62 6.06 -5.74 0.23
N LEU A 63 5.14 -4.79 0.39
CA LEU A 63 5.44 -3.37 0.60
C LEU A 63 6.11 -3.08 1.95
N GLU A 64 5.66 -3.73 3.03
CA GLU A 64 6.30 -3.68 4.35
C GLU A 64 7.73 -4.22 4.28
N SER A 65 7.94 -5.35 3.59
CA SER A 65 9.28 -5.96 3.42
C SER A 65 10.22 -5.11 2.58
N ALA A 66 9.67 -4.29 1.69
CA ALA A 66 10.41 -3.32 0.88
C ALA A 66 10.58 -1.96 1.59
N GLU A 67 10.16 -1.85 2.86
CA GLU A 67 10.23 -0.62 3.67
C GLU A 67 9.45 0.57 3.07
N LEU A 68 8.47 0.31 2.20
CA LEU A 68 7.66 1.36 1.54
C LEU A 68 6.39 1.72 2.32
N VAL A 69 5.90 0.80 3.14
CA VAL A 69 4.72 0.98 4.00
C VAL A 69 5.03 0.48 5.40
N THR A 70 4.54 1.20 6.40
CA THR A 70 4.52 0.76 7.79
C THR A 70 3.09 0.39 8.21
N ALA A 71 2.93 -0.66 9.03
CA ALA A 71 1.64 -1.01 9.61
C ALA A 71 1.67 -0.91 11.15
N THR A 72 0.89 0.04 11.67
CA THR A 72 0.68 0.20 13.12
C THR A 72 -0.52 -0.61 13.57
N LYS A 73 -0.35 -1.43 14.61
CA LYS A 73 -1.46 -2.19 15.21
C LYS A 73 -2.12 -1.36 16.30
N ILE A 74 -3.42 -1.11 16.16
CA ILE A 74 -4.23 -0.41 17.16
C ILE A 74 -5.27 -1.39 17.70
N LYS A 75 -5.37 -1.49 19.03
CA LYS A 75 -6.43 -2.27 19.69
C LYS A 75 -7.60 -1.34 19.96
N GLN A 76 -8.72 -1.57 19.28
CA GLN A 76 -9.95 -0.79 19.43
C GLN A 76 -11.12 -1.74 19.63
N SER A 77 -11.87 -1.55 20.72
CA SER A 77 -13.06 -2.36 21.05
C SER A 77 -12.80 -3.88 21.00
N GLY A 78 -11.66 -4.33 21.51
CA GLY A 78 -11.28 -5.75 21.53
C GLY A 78 -10.79 -6.33 20.19
N ARG A 79 -10.83 -5.56 19.10
CA ARG A 79 -10.31 -5.96 17.78
C ARG A 79 -8.95 -5.31 17.50
N ILE A 80 -8.07 -6.05 16.85
CA ILE A 80 -6.79 -5.52 16.36
C ILE A 80 -7.03 -4.98 14.95
N LYS A 81 -6.84 -3.67 14.77
CA LYS A 81 -6.78 -3.02 13.47
C LYS A 81 -5.32 -2.80 13.08
N LYS A 82 -5.01 -2.94 11.79
CA LYS A 82 -3.74 -2.52 11.21
C LYS A 82 -3.98 -1.25 10.40
N ILE A 83 -3.33 -0.16 10.81
CA ILE A 83 -3.33 1.12 10.12
C ILE A 83 -2.05 1.24 9.31
N LEU A 84 -2.19 1.50 8.02
CA LEU A 84 -1.09 1.59 7.06
C LEU A 84 -0.71 3.05 6.84
N ALA A 85 0.58 3.31 6.69
CA ALA A 85 1.12 4.61 6.28
C ALA A 85 2.32 4.40 5.37
N VAL A 86 2.56 5.34 4.45
CA VAL A 86 3.79 5.33 3.64
C VAL A 86 4.99 5.61 4.55
N THR A 87 6.09 4.88 4.36
CA THR A 87 7.32 5.15 5.09
C THR A 87 7.90 6.48 4.62
N PRO A 88 8.19 7.45 5.52
CA PRO A 88 8.84 8.69 5.12
C PRO A 88 10.25 8.41 4.57
N PRO A 89 10.74 9.20 3.61
CA PRO A 89 12.11 9.07 3.13
C PRO A 89 13.07 9.31 4.31
N VAL A 90 14.13 8.51 4.40
CA VAL A 90 15.20 8.75 5.36
C VAL A 90 15.95 10.00 4.88
N GLU A 91 15.72 11.13 5.56
CA GLU A 91 16.55 12.33 5.39
C GLU A 91 17.96 11.99 5.90
N ASN A 92 18.95 11.99 5.00
CA ASN A 92 20.38 11.99 5.35
C ASN A 92 20.89 13.43 5.38
#